data_AF-A0A359HGT7-F1
#
_entry.id   AF-A0A359HGT7-F1
#
_cell.length_a   1.000
_cell.length_b   1.000
_cell.length_c   1.000
_cell.angle_alpha   90.00
_cell.angle_beta   90.00
_cell.angle_gamma   90.00
#
_symmetry.space_group_name_H-M   'P 1'
#
loop_
_entity.id
_entity.type
_entity.pdbx_description
1 polymer ?
#
loop_
_entity_poly.entity_id
_entity_poly.type
_entity_poly.pdbx_seq_one_letter_code
_entity_poly.pdbx_strand_id
1 'polypeptide(L)' 'DSWQGHAGWELIGTYVAANQLEPLNFLYEQNGWLDVMPATLIPQISKDGNIYSVPVNIHRANVL' A
#
# COMPACT_ATOMS: atom_id res chain seq x y z
N ASP A 1 5.12 13.58 6.32
CA ASP A 1 5.93 12.66 7.14
C ASP A 1 5.66 11.23 6.66
N SER A 2 6.56 10.28 6.89
CA SER A 2 6.41 8.88 6.47
C SER A 2 6.91 7.93 7.54
N TRP A 3 6.23 6.81 7.72
CA TRP A 3 6.59 5.77 8.68
C TRP A 3 6.35 4.38 8.07
N GLN A 4 6.92 3.34 8.68
CA GLN A 4 6.79 1.96 8.23
C GLN A 4 5.73 1.20 9.03
N GLY A 5 4.77 0.60 8.34
CA GLY A 5 3.74 -0.24 8.92
C GLY A 5 3.50 -1.48 8.07
N HIS A 6 2.71 -2.41 8.61
CA HIS A 6 2.31 -3.58 7.83
C HIS A 6 1.22 -3.21 6.83
N ALA A 7 1.44 -3.56 5.55
CA ALA A 7 0.45 -3.40 4.50
C ALA A 7 -0.81 -4.26 4.77
N GLY A 8 -1.92 -3.94 4.10
CA GLY A 8 -3.19 -4.65 4.28
C GLY A 8 -4.08 -4.01 5.34
N TRP A 9 -4.85 -4.84 6.04
CA TRP A 9 -5.90 -4.40 6.96
C TRP A 9 -5.40 -3.56 8.14
N GLU A 10 -4.17 -3.76 8.59
CA GLU A 10 -3.58 -2.92 9.63
C GLU A 10 -3.49 -1.46 9.16
N LEU A 11 -2.90 -1.22 7.99
CA LEU A 11 -2.79 0.13 7.44
C LEU A 11 -4.15 0.70 7.01
N ILE A 12 -4.95 -0.09 6.28
CA ILE A 12 -6.23 0.36 5.72
C ILE A 12 -7.31 0.52 6.80
N GLY A 13 -7.46 -0.46 7.68
CA GLY A 13 -8.52 -0.49 8.70
C GLY A 13 -8.30 0.49 9.85
N THR A 14 -7.04 0.86 10.12
CA THR A 14 -6.71 1.80 11.20
C THR A 14 -6.54 3.20 10.66
N TYR A 15 -5.59 3.43 9.75
CA TYR A 15 -5.15 4.79 9.41
C TYR A 15 -5.93 5.39 8.26
N VAL A 16 -6.25 4.60 7.22
CA VAL A 16 -7.11 5.08 6.12
C VAL A 16 -8.54 5.30 6.64
N ALA A 17 -9.08 4.39 7.44
CA ALA A 17 -10.40 4.56 8.05
C ALA A 17 -10.49 5.77 8.99
N ALA A 18 -9.39 6.16 9.62
CA ALA A 18 -9.30 7.34 10.49
C ALA A 18 -8.94 8.64 9.73
N ASN A 19 -8.85 8.62 8.39
CA ASN A 19 -8.41 9.75 7.56
C ASN A 19 -7.04 10.31 7.95
N GLN A 20 -6.10 9.44 8.34
CA GLN A 20 -4.75 9.83 8.77
C GLN A 20 -3.70 9.69 7.68
N LEU A 21 -4.07 9.20 6.49
CA LEU A 21 -3.17 9.01 5.35
C LEU A 21 -3.69 9.71 4.10
N GLU A 22 -2.77 10.29 3.34
CA GLU A 22 -3.06 10.85 2.02
C GLU A 22 -3.00 9.76 0.93
N PRO A 23 -3.84 9.86 -0.11
CA PRO A 23 -3.67 9.06 -1.32
C PRO A 23 -2.32 9.34 -2.01
N LEU A 24 -1.66 8.28 -2.45
CA LEU A 24 -0.35 8.32 -3.10
C LEU A 24 -0.42 8.04 -4.61
N ASN A 25 -1.61 8.09 -5.22
CA ASN A 25 -1.81 7.81 -6.65
C ASN A 25 -0.86 8.63 -7.54
N PHE A 26 -0.61 9.90 -7.17
CA PHE A 26 0.31 10.78 -7.91
C PHE A 26 1.75 10.23 -7.94
N LEU A 27 2.23 9.58 -6.86
CA LEU A 27 3.54 8.95 -6.85
C LEU A 27 3.58 7.71 -7.75
N TYR A 28 2.50 6.93 -7.77
CA TYR A 28 2.41 5.75 -8.63
C TYR A 28 2.42 6.11 -10.11
N GLU A 29 1.71 7.19 -10.48
CA GLU A 29 1.73 7.73 -11.84
C GLU A 29 3.11 8.30 -12.19
N GLN A 30 3.65 9.19 -11.35
CA GLN A 30 4.92 9.86 -11.59
C GLN A 30 6.09 8.87 -11.78
N ASN A 31 6.09 7.77 -11.03
CA ASN A 31 7.18 6.79 -11.05
C ASN A 31 6.89 5.55 -11.90
N GLY A 32 5.72 5.44 -12.55
CA GLY A 32 5.34 4.27 -13.34
C GLY A 32 5.26 2.98 -12.51
N TRP A 33 4.92 3.07 -11.22
CA TRP A 33 5.00 1.90 -10.33
C TRP A 33 3.93 0.84 -10.60
N LEU A 34 2.81 1.21 -11.21
CA LEU A 34 1.77 0.25 -11.59
C LEU A 34 2.25 -0.76 -12.64
N ASP A 35 3.27 -0.41 -13.44
CA ASP A 35 3.80 -1.28 -14.49
C ASP A 35 4.75 -2.35 -13.96
N VAL A 36 5.30 -2.16 -12.76
CA VAL A 36 6.36 -3.02 -12.19
C VAL A 36 5.95 -3.70 -10.88
N MET A 37 4.96 -3.17 -10.16
CA MET A 37 4.48 -3.77 -8.92
C MET A 37 3.66 -5.03 -9.19
N PRO A 38 3.76 -6.07 -8.34
CA PRO A 38 2.90 -7.24 -8.46
C PRO A 38 1.42 -6.86 -8.41
N ALA A 39 0.65 -7.27 -9.43
CA ALA A 39 -0.78 -6.94 -9.52
C ALA A 39 -1.59 -7.41 -8.31
N THR A 40 -1.17 -8.48 -7.64
CA THR A 40 -1.80 -9.00 -6.42
C THR A 40 -1.59 -8.12 -5.19
N LEU A 41 -0.58 -7.24 -5.22
CA LEU A 41 -0.23 -6.36 -4.11
C LEU A 41 -1.05 -5.07 -4.11
N ILE A 42 -1.34 -4.52 -5.31
CA ILE A 42 -2.07 -3.25 -5.46
C ILE A 42 -3.41 -3.25 -4.70
N PRO A 43 -4.27 -4.28 -4.78
CA PRO A 43 -5.51 -4.30 -4.02
C PRO A 43 -5.31 -4.29 -2.49
N GLN A 44 -4.20 -4.83 -1.99
CA GLN A 44 -3.94 -4.92 -0.54
C GLN A 44 -3.53 -3.58 0.09
N ILE A 45 -3.07 -2.65 -0.74
CA ILE A 45 -2.62 -1.32 -0.32
C ILE A 45 -3.56 -0.22 -0.81
N SER A 46 -4.72 -0.60 -1.36
CA SER A 46 -5.68 0.31 -1.96
C SER A 46 -7.03 0.25 -1.26
N LYS A 47 -7.75 1.37 -1.26
CA LYS A 47 -9.14 1.46 -0.83
C LYS A 47 -9.85 2.54 -1.63
N ASP A 48 -11.07 2.25 -2.08
CA ASP A 48 -11.92 3.21 -2.81
C ASP A 48 -11.23 3.88 -4.02
N GLY A 49 -10.40 3.12 -4.75
CA GLY A 49 -9.66 3.58 -5.92
C GLY A 49 -8.35 4.33 -5.62
N ASN A 50 -8.01 4.53 -4.35
CA ASN A 50 -6.80 5.21 -3.92
C ASN A 50 -5.76 4.23 -3.37
N ILE A 51 -4.48 4.51 -3.59
CA ILE A 51 -3.35 3.72 -3.07
C ILE A 51 -2.74 4.47 -1.89
N TYR A 52 -2.48 3.79 -0.78
CA TYR A 52 -2.10 4.45 0.50
C TYR A 52 -0.72 4.10 1.04
N SER A 53 0.03 3.21 0.40
CA SER A 53 1.39 2.87 0.83
C SER A 53 2.31 2.52 -0.33
N VAL A 54 3.61 2.57 -0.09
CA VAL A 54 4.66 2.14 -1.01
C VAL A 54 5.33 0.89 -0.41
N PRO A 55 5.06 -0.31 -0.96
CA PRO A 55 5.68 -1.53 -0.48
C PRO A 55 7.19 -1.52 -0.65
N VAL A 56 7.93 -1.78 0.42
CA VAL A 56 9.41 -1.82 0.41
C VAL A 56 9.96 -3.25 0.29
N ASN A 57 9.20 -4.25 0.70
CA ASN A 57 9.59 -5.65 0.64
C ASN A 57 8.36 -6.59 0.65
N ILE A 58 8.61 -7.89 0.52
CA ILE A 58 7.63 -8.95 0.74
C ILE A 58 8.27 -9.97 1.68
N HIS A 59 7.74 -10.09 2.88
CA HIS A 59 8.11 -11.17 3.79
C HIS A 59 7.31 -12.43 3.44
N ARG A 60 7.98 -13.58 3.43
CA ARG A 60 7.35 -14.89 3.25
C ARG A 60 7.44 -15.65 4.56
N ALA A 61 6.29 -16.02 5.13
CA ALA A 61 6.29 -16.97 6.23
C ALA A 61 6.71 -18.34 5.69
N ASN A 62 7.50 -19.08 6.47
CA ASN A 62 7.73 -20.48 6.18
C ASN A 62 6.39 -21.21 6.28
N VAL A 63 5.97 -21.83 5.18
CA VAL A 63 4.85 -22.75 5.20
C VAL A 63 5.39 -24.06 5.79
N LEU A 64 4.79 -24.55 6.87
CA LEU A 64 5.05 -25.89 7.42
C LEU A 64 4.39 -26.95 6.54
#